data_AF-A0A538CRK6-F1
#
_entry.id   AF-A0A538CRK6-F1
#
_cell.length_a   1.000
_cell.length_b   1.000
_cell.length_c   1.000
_cell.angle_alpha   90.00
_cell.angle_beta   90.00
_cell.angle_gamma   90.00
#
_symmetry.space_group_name_H-M   'P 1'
#
loop_
_entity.id
_entity.type
_entity.pdbx_description
1 polymer ?
#
loop_
_entity_poly.entity_id
_entity_poly.type
_entity_poly.pdbx_seq_one_letter_code
_entity_poly.pdbx_strand_id
1 'polypeptide(L)'
;MANATQPQSLDWMVSVDDHVLEPANVWQDRVPARYRDVAPRLAQTTEGEFWLYEDRRVPTGGLAASAGMRKEDFTPNAISYADMLPGCYDINARIDDMNVGGILASLCFPSFPRFCGQIFYEAKDKELALLCVKAYNDWMIDEWSAAVPGRFIPMIIVPLWAPIEAAREIERCAAKGVTAVAFSENPEPLGLPTIHDLDRYWDPLLRAAEETQMVICMHVGSSSTLPAICHDAPPLANIAFGAVRTAGTMLSWLFSDAFERFPQLKIALSEGNVGWMAYFLERAEQCLETQRHWLARGVPIHGYDNKYDIGTAANLNTIDIRRTFRDHIYGCFLRDDTGMRVIDLIGEDNLMCESDYPHADTTWPHSVAVARKSMQGLPDATQYKLLRGNAERLFRFRAAEPPIL
;
A
#
# COMPACT_ATOMS: atom_id res chain seq x y z
N MET A 1 -17.44 6.48 -37.96
CA MET A 1 -18.28 7.43 -37.19
C MET A 1 -17.72 7.42 -35.78
N ALA A 2 -17.24 8.57 -35.30
CA ALA A 2 -16.65 8.69 -33.98
C ALA A 2 -17.73 8.33 -32.94
N ASN A 3 -17.48 7.32 -32.11
CA ASN A 3 -18.29 7.10 -30.92
C ASN A 3 -18.14 8.35 -30.06
N ALA A 4 -19.23 9.11 -29.93
CA ALA A 4 -19.34 10.12 -28.89
C ALA A 4 -19.13 9.41 -27.55
N THR A 5 -17.96 9.61 -26.95
CA THR A 5 -17.64 9.13 -25.61
C THR A 5 -18.73 9.64 -24.68
N GLN A 6 -19.49 8.72 -24.08
CA GLN A 6 -20.39 9.08 -22.99
C GLN A 6 -19.56 9.85 -21.95
N PRO A 7 -20.10 10.93 -21.36
CA PRO A 7 -19.40 11.64 -20.29
C PRO A 7 -19.06 10.64 -19.18
N GLN A 8 -17.79 10.58 -18.81
CA GLN A 8 -17.31 9.65 -17.78
C GLN A 8 -17.91 10.03 -16.42
N SER A 9 -18.54 9.07 -15.73
CA SER A 9 -19.19 9.34 -14.44
C SER A 9 -18.16 9.69 -13.37
N LEU A 10 -18.48 10.70 -12.55
CA LEU A 10 -17.73 11.09 -11.36
C LEU A 10 -18.43 10.64 -10.07
N ASP A 11 -19.44 9.78 -10.17
CA ASP A 11 -20.21 9.31 -9.00
C ASP A 11 -19.55 8.11 -8.31
N TRP A 12 -18.43 7.64 -8.89
CA TRP A 12 -17.75 6.43 -8.54
C TRP A 12 -16.24 6.65 -8.45
N MET A 13 -15.58 5.98 -7.51
CA MET A 13 -14.12 5.94 -7.42
C MET A 13 -13.59 4.51 -7.33
N VAL A 14 -12.33 4.32 -7.71
CA VAL A 14 -11.53 3.14 -7.39
C VAL A 14 -10.69 3.49 -6.18
N SER A 15 -10.94 2.82 -5.05
CA SER A 15 -10.09 2.94 -3.86
C SER A 15 -8.85 2.09 -4.05
N VAL A 16 -7.66 2.70 -4.03
CA VAL A 16 -6.38 1.95 -4.15
C VAL A 16 -5.74 1.63 -2.80
N ASP A 17 -6.41 2.00 -1.72
CA ASP A 17 -6.03 1.68 -0.36
C ASP A 17 -7.30 1.53 0.48
N ASP A 18 -7.63 0.27 0.73
CA ASP A 18 -8.57 -0.18 1.73
C ASP A 18 -7.96 -1.41 2.42
N HIS A 19 -8.65 -1.97 3.39
CA HIS A 19 -8.25 -3.15 4.14
C HIS A 19 -9.36 -4.20 4.16
N VAL A 20 -8.92 -5.43 4.38
CA VAL A 20 -9.80 -6.56 4.70
C VAL A 20 -9.34 -7.20 6.00
N LEU A 21 -10.27 -7.39 6.92
CA LEU A 21 -10.07 -8.22 8.08
C LEU A 21 -10.33 -9.67 7.66
N GLU A 22 -9.28 -10.48 7.66
CA GLU A 22 -9.35 -11.82 7.10
C GLU A 22 -10.41 -12.67 7.82
N PRO A 23 -11.30 -13.38 7.10
CA PRO A 23 -12.20 -14.34 7.71
C PRO A 23 -11.47 -15.38 8.57
N ALA A 24 -12.11 -15.82 9.66
CA ALA A 24 -11.57 -16.79 10.61
C ALA A 24 -11.01 -18.08 9.96
N ASN A 25 -11.57 -18.46 8.81
CA ASN A 25 -11.30 -19.72 8.12
C ASN A 25 -10.20 -19.62 7.04
N VAL A 26 -9.64 -18.43 6.75
CA VAL A 26 -8.65 -18.23 5.67
C VAL A 26 -7.53 -19.28 5.72
N TRP A 27 -6.88 -19.43 6.86
CA TRP A 27 -5.79 -20.42 7.01
C TRP A 27 -6.30 -21.82 7.34
N GLN A 28 -7.30 -21.94 8.21
CA GLN A 28 -7.78 -23.23 8.71
C GLN A 28 -8.30 -24.16 7.59
N ASP A 29 -8.85 -23.58 6.53
CA ASP A 29 -9.35 -24.33 5.38
C ASP A 29 -8.24 -24.74 4.40
N ARG A 30 -7.11 -24.03 4.38
CA ARG A 30 -6.10 -24.12 3.30
C ARG A 30 -4.79 -24.77 3.71
N VAL A 31 -4.40 -24.67 4.98
CA VAL A 31 -3.15 -25.30 5.43
C VAL A 31 -3.30 -26.82 5.51
N PRO A 32 -2.23 -27.60 5.26
CA PRO A 32 -2.25 -29.04 5.47
C PRO A 32 -2.70 -29.41 6.88
N ALA A 33 -3.45 -30.51 7.03
CA ALA A 33 -4.06 -30.89 8.30
C ALA A 33 -3.09 -30.94 9.49
N ARG A 34 -1.82 -31.32 9.25
CA ARG A 34 -0.76 -31.36 10.27
C ARG A 34 -0.41 -29.99 10.89
N TYR A 35 -0.76 -28.90 10.22
CA TYR A 35 -0.48 -27.53 10.66
C TYR A 35 -1.69 -26.79 11.24
N ARG A 36 -2.91 -27.34 11.17
CA ARG A 36 -4.14 -26.62 11.57
C ARG A 36 -4.08 -26.04 12.99
N ASP A 37 -3.53 -26.81 13.93
CA ASP A 37 -3.45 -26.41 15.34
C ASP A 37 -2.46 -25.26 15.61
N VAL A 38 -1.49 -25.06 14.71
CA VAL A 38 -0.41 -24.06 14.84
C VAL A 38 -0.49 -22.93 13.81
N ALA A 39 -1.32 -23.08 12.78
CA ALA A 39 -1.64 -22.05 11.79
C ALA A 39 -2.51 -20.94 12.42
N PRO A 40 -2.61 -19.77 11.76
CA PRO A 40 -3.42 -18.67 12.28
C PRO A 40 -4.87 -19.09 12.57
N ARG A 41 -5.36 -18.73 13.76
CA ARG A 41 -6.75 -18.94 14.17
C ARG A 41 -7.23 -17.83 15.10
N LEU A 42 -8.48 -17.43 14.95
CA LEU A 42 -9.12 -16.53 15.91
C LEU A 42 -9.43 -17.25 17.21
N ALA A 43 -9.26 -16.53 18.32
CA ALA A 43 -9.65 -16.97 19.65
C ALA A 43 -10.37 -15.82 20.37
N GLN A 44 -11.55 -16.13 20.89
CA GLN A 44 -12.31 -15.22 21.73
C GLN A 44 -11.75 -15.21 23.15
N THR A 45 -11.56 -14.01 23.70
CA THR A 45 -11.06 -13.79 25.07
C THR A 45 -11.92 -12.78 25.80
N THR A 46 -11.70 -12.58 27.10
CA THR A 46 -12.38 -11.54 27.88
C THR A 46 -11.99 -10.12 27.48
N GLU A 47 -10.89 -9.95 26.73
CA GLU A 47 -10.37 -8.67 26.27
C GLU A 47 -10.76 -8.35 24.81
N GLY A 48 -11.54 -9.22 24.15
CA GLY A 48 -11.85 -9.15 22.72
C GLY A 48 -11.32 -10.37 21.95
N GLU A 49 -11.31 -10.29 20.62
CA GLU A 49 -10.83 -11.36 19.75
C GLU A 49 -9.40 -11.14 19.27
N PHE A 50 -8.62 -12.22 19.32
CA PHE A 50 -7.21 -12.23 18.96
C PHE A 50 -6.91 -13.33 17.97
N TRP A 51 -6.04 -13.03 17.02
CA TRP A 51 -5.40 -14.05 16.22
C TRP A 51 -4.26 -14.71 17.01
N LEU A 52 -4.27 -16.03 17.02
CA LEU A 52 -3.21 -16.87 17.58
C LEU A 52 -2.42 -17.48 16.43
N TYR A 53 -1.10 -17.32 16.46
CA TYR A 53 -0.19 -17.93 15.49
C TYR A 53 1.17 -18.16 16.13
N GLU A 54 1.62 -19.42 16.17
CA GLU A 54 2.76 -19.85 17.00
C GLU A 54 2.61 -19.37 18.47
N ASP A 55 3.58 -18.61 18.98
CA ASP A 55 3.58 -17.98 20.31
C ASP A 55 3.02 -16.54 20.29
N ARG A 56 2.49 -16.07 19.17
CA ARG A 56 1.94 -14.72 19.02
C ARG A 56 0.45 -14.69 19.32
N ARG A 57 0.05 -13.61 19.98
CA ARG A 57 -1.33 -13.18 20.19
C ARG A 57 -1.45 -11.78 19.60
N VAL A 58 -2.13 -11.65 18.47
CA VAL A 58 -2.30 -10.39 17.73
C VAL A 58 -3.74 -9.90 17.90
N PRO A 59 -3.97 -8.70 18.45
CA PRO A 59 -5.33 -8.18 18.60
C PRO A 59 -5.95 -7.88 17.24
N THR A 60 -7.26 -8.08 17.12
CA THR A 60 -8.02 -7.44 16.03
C THR A 60 -8.25 -5.98 16.43
N GLY A 61 -7.36 -5.09 15.97
CA GLY A 61 -7.29 -3.71 16.48
C GLY A 61 -8.51 -2.86 16.13
N GLY A 62 -9.08 -2.15 17.11
CA GLY A 62 -10.28 -1.32 16.90
C GLY A 62 -10.10 -0.18 15.90
N LEU A 63 -8.91 0.42 15.84
CA LEU A 63 -8.59 1.43 14.82
C LEU A 63 -8.55 0.86 13.40
N ALA A 64 -8.40 -0.47 13.26
CA ALA A 64 -8.43 -1.13 11.96
C ALA A 64 -9.87 -1.52 11.51
N ALA A 65 -10.88 -1.31 12.36
CA ALA A 65 -12.27 -1.60 12.03
C ALA A 65 -13.20 -0.61 12.73
N SER A 66 -13.02 0.66 12.37
CA SER A 66 -13.75 1.82 12.89
C SER A 66 -14.85 2.33 11.95
N ALA A 67 -14.99 1.79 10.75
CA ALA A 67 -16.07 2.13 9.83
C ALA A 67 -17.45 1.97 10.51
N GLY A 68 -18.31 2.99 10.35
CA GLY A 68 -19.63 3.04 10.99
C GLY A 68 -19.64 3.40 12.48
N MET A 69 -18.48 3.50 13.13
CA MET A 69 -18.37 3.93 14.52
C MET A 69 -18.35 5.45 14.65
N ARG A 70 -18.80 5.96 15.81
CA ARG A 70 -18.62 7.38 16.14
C ARG A 70 -17.18 7.60 16.59
N LYS A 71 -16.61 8.77 16.27
CA LYS A 71 -15.20 9.08 16.58
C LYS A 71 -14.89 9.04 18.08
N GLU A 72 -15.88 9.34 18.91
CA GLU A 72 -15.78 9.27 20.36
C GLU A 72 -15.62 7.84 20.89
N ASP A 73 -16.00 6.84 20.08
CA ASP A 73 -15.95 5.41 20.43
C ASP A 73 -14.68 4.71 19.87
N PHE A 74 -13.84 5.43 19.11
CA PHE A 74 -12.61 4.87 18.54
C PHE A 74 -11.65 4.39 19.63
N THR A 75 -11.05 3.22 19.41
CA THR A 75 -10.14 2.61 20.38
C THR A 75 -9.03 1.80 19.70
N PRO A 76 -7.78 1.87 20.20
CA PRO A 76 -6.70 0.99 19.73
C PRO A 76 -6.81 -0.43 20.29
N ASN A 77 -7.69 -0.67 21.26
CA ASN A 77 -7.84 -1.97 21.90
C ASN A 77 -8.44 -3.01 20.95
N ALA A 78 -8.32 -4.29 21.32
CA ALA A 78 -8.96 -5.37 20.57
C ALA A 78 -10.48 -5.22 20.58
N ILE A 79 -11.10 -5.54 19.45
CA ILE A 79 -12.57 -5.64 19.30
C ILE A 79 -12.93 -6.99 18.67
N SER A 80 -14.19 -7.40 18.79
CA SER A 80 -14.68 -8.66 18.22
C SER A 80 -15.27 -8.45 16.83
N TYR A 81 -15.22 -9.46 15.96
CA TYR A 81 -15.85 -9.44 14.64
C TYR A 81 -17.36 -9.15 14.71
N ALA A 82 -18.01 -9.58 15.79
CA ALA A 82 -19.41 -9.28 16.05
C ALA A 82 -19.71 -7.79 16.33
N ASP A 83 -18.69 -7.02 16.74
CA ASP A 83 -18.78 -5.59 17.04
C ASP A 83 -18.38 -4.71 15.83
N MET A 84 -17.93 -5.32 14.73
CA MET A 84 -17.54 -4.64 13.50
C MET A 84 -18.70 -4.60 12.50
N LEU A 85 -18.64 -3.70 11.53
CA LEU A 85 -19.46 -3.84 10.33
C LEU A 85 -19.13 -5.17 9.63
N PRO A 86 -20.13 -5.95 9.17
CA PRO A 86 -19.86 -7.20 8.47
C PRO A 86 -18.98 -7.01 7.22
N GLY A 87 -19.08 -5.86 6.53
CA GLY A 87 -18.25 -5.56 5.35
C GLY A 87 -16.74 -5.49 5.64
N CYS A 88 -16.32 -5.46 6.90
CA CYS A 88 -14.92 -5.60 7.29
C CYS A 88 -14.34 -6.98 6.90
N TYR A 89 -15.15 -8.04 6.89
CA TYR A 89 -14.69 -9.43 6.72
C TYR A 89 -15.60 -10.30 5.85
N ASP A 90 -16.84 -9.90 5.57
CA ASP A 90 -17.76 -10.59 4.67
C ASP A 90 -17.81 -9.89 3.31
N ILE A 91 -17.57 -10.66 2.25
CA ILE A 91 -17.45 -10.13 0.89
C ILE A 91 -18.77 -9.57 0.34
N ASN A 92 -19.91 -10.16 0.69
CA ASN A 92 -21.20 -9.68 0.19
C ASN A 92 -21.57 -8.38 0.88
N ALA A 93 -21.43 -8.32 2.20
CA ALA A 93 -21.61 -7.08 2.96
C ALA A 93 -20.60 -5.99 2.53
N ARG A 94 -19.38 -6.37 2.14
CA ARG A 94 -18.40 -5.41 1.62
C ARG A 94 -18.86 -4.75 0.33
N ILE A 95 -19.50 -5.50 -0.58
CA ILE A 95 -20.04 -4.92 -1.82
C ILE A 95 -21.16 -3.91 -1.52
N ASP A 96 -22.02 -4.20 -0.56
CA ASP A 96 -23.05 -3.26 -0.10
C ASP A 96 -22.42 -1.97 0.45
N ASP A 97 -21.42 -2.09 1.32
CA ASP A 97 -20.71 -0.94 1.86
C ASP A 97 -19.99 -0.14 0.76
N MET A 98 -19.37 -0.82 -0.21
CA MET A 98 -18.76 -0.17 -1.38
C MET A 98 -19.80 0.60 -2.19
N ASN A 99 -20.98 0.03 -2.44
CA ASN A 99 -22.07 0.69 -3.15
C ASN A 99 -22.54 1.95 -2.39
N VAL A 100 -22.63 1.89 -1.06
CA VAL A 100 -22.96 3.04 -0.21
C VAL A 100 -21.90 4.14 -0.30
N GLY A 101 -20.61 3.78 -0.27
CA GLY A 101 -19.49 4.72 -0.31
C GLY A 101 -19.18 5.33 -1.68
N GLY A 102 -19.82 4.83 -2.76
CA GLY A 102 -19.48 5.17 -4.14
C GLY A 102 -18.18 4.50 -4.62
N ILE A 103 -17.79 3.37 -4.02
CA ILE A 103 -16.59 2.62 -4.39
C ILE A 103 -16.93 1.61 -5.49
N LEU A 104 -16.45 1.87 -6.71
CA LEU A 104 -16.64 0.99 -7.86
C LEU A 104 -15.72 -0.22 -7.79
N ALA A 105 -14.47 -0.02 -7.41
CA ALA A 105 -13.55 -1.10 -7.14
C ALA A 105 -12.59 -0.75 -6.00
N SER A 106 -12.05 -1.77 -5.35
CA SER A 106 -11.16 -1.63 -4.20
C SER A 106 -9.92 -2.51 -4.35
N LEU A 107 -8.77 -2.00 -3.94
CA LEU A 107 -7.56 -2.76 -3.66
C LEU A 107 -7.41 -2.86 -2.14
N CYS A 108 -7.28 -4.08 -1.60
CA CYS A 108 -7.26 -4.30 -0.16
C CYS A 108 -5.89 -4.76 0.35
N PHE A 109 -5.31 -4.01 1.29
CA PHE A 109 -4.19 -4.46 2.11
C PHE A 109 -4.66 -5.46 3.19
N PRO A 110 -3.81 -6.45 3.53
CA PRO A 110 -4.05 -7.35 4.66
C PRO A 110 -4.13 -6.63 6.01
N SER A 111 -4.86 -7.22 6.96
CA SER A 111 -4.91 -6.77 8.36
C SER A 111 -4.12 -7.69 9.29
N PHE A 112 -4.49 -8.96 9.42
CA PHE A 112 -3.79 -9.90 10.31
C PHE A 112 -2.34 -10.16 9.88
N PRO A 113 -2.01 -10.47 8.61
CA PRO A 113 -0.63 -10.58 8.15
C PRO A 113 0.20 -9.31 8.36
N ARG A 114 -0.45 -8.19 8.75
CA ARG A 114 -0.03 -6.80 8.57
C ARG A 114 0.18 -6.46 7.10
N PHE A 115 0.39 -5.18 6.81
CA PHE A 115 0.38 -4.58 5.48
C PHE A 115 1.10 -5.33 4.35
N CYS A 116 2.19 -6.06 4.64
CA CYS A 116 2.93 -6.80 3.61
C CYS A 116 3.44 -8.17 4.07
N GLY A 117 2.75 -8.84 5.01
CA GLY A 117 3.09 -10.20 5.45
C GLY A 117 4.13 -10.30 6.57
N GLN A 118 4.30 -9.24 7.35
CA GLN A 118 5.30 -9.15 8.41
C GLN A 118 5.07 -10.21 9.51
N ILE A 119 3.82 -10.60 9.81
CA ILE A 119 3.56 -11.70 10.77
C ILE A 119 4.24 -13.00 10.35
N PHE A 120 4.23 -13.33 9.05
CA PHE A 120 4.89 -14.52 8.53
C PHE A 120 6.41 -14.36 8.46
N TYR A 121 6.89 -13.13 8.22
CA TYR A 121 8.31 -12.79 8.33
C TYR A 121 8.85 -12.94 9.76
N GLU A 122 8.06 -12.72 10.79
CA GLU A 122 8.53 -12.89 12.16
C GLU A 122 8.38 -14.33 12.67
N ALA A 123 7.57 -15.16 11.99
CA ALA A 123 7.34 -16.56 12.34
C ALA A 123 8.65 -17.38 12.48
N LYS A 124 8.68 -18.33 13.41
CA LYS A 124 9.81 -19.23 13.63
C LYS A 124 9.84 -20.34 12.58
N ASP A 125 8.69 -20.94 12.29
CA ASP A 125 8.55 -21.97 11.26
C ASP A 125 8.35 -21.31 9.88
N LYS A 126 9.44 -21.24 9.10
CA LYS A 126 9.41 -20.68 7.74
C LYS A 126 8.72 -21.57 6.70
N GLU A 127 8.58 -22.86 6.96
CA GLU A 127 7.82 -23.75 6.07
C GLU A 127 6.33 -23.44 6.22
N LEU A 128 5.83 -23.38 7.46
CA LEU A 128 4.46 -22.98 7.74
C LEU A 128 4.18 -21.55 7.30
N ALA A 129 5.09 -20.60 7.57
CA ALA A 129 4.93 -19.21 7.16
C ALA A 129 4.76 -19.07 5.65
N LEU A 130 5.53 -19.82 4.85
CA LEU A 130 5.38 -19.84 3.39
C LEU A 130 4.04 -20.43 2.96
N LEU A 131 3.57 -21.49 3.61
CA LEU A 131 2.23 -22.05 3.36
C LEU A 131 1.13 -21.03 3.69
N CYS A 132 1.28 -20.27 4.77
CA CYS A 132 0.32 -19.24 5.16
C CYS A 132 0.29 -18.06 4.19
N VAL A 133 1.44 -17.65 3.64
CA VAL A 133 1.51 -16.64 2.56
C VAL A 133 0.75 -17.12 1.33
N LYS A 134 1.00 -18.36 0.88
CA LYS A 134 0.30 -18.93 -0.28
C LYS A 134 -1.20 -19.07 -0.05
N ALA A 135 -1.60 -19.53 1.15
CA ALA A 135 -3.00 -19.64 1.54
C ALA A 135 -3.72 -18.28 1.52
N TYR A 136 -3.08 -17.21 2.04
CA TYR A 136 -3.63 -15.85 1.96
C TYR A 136 -3.78 -15.40 0.51
N ASN A 137 -2.74 -15.57 -0.31
CA ASN A 137 -2.78 -15.16 -1.72
C ASN A 137 -3.86 -15.93 -2.50
N ASP A 138 -4.01 -17.24 -2.29
CA ASP A 138 -5.04 -18.03 -2.94
C ASP A 138 -6.44 -17.59 -2.52
N TRP A 139 -6.68 -17.32 -1.23
CA TRP A 139 -7.94 -16.74 -0.76
C TRP A 139 -8.23 -15.36 -1.38
N MET A 140 -7.25 -14.44 -1.34
CA MET A 140 -7.41 -13.09 -1.85
C MET A 140 -7.75 -13.09 -3.34
N ILE A 141 -7.14 -13.98 -4.12
CA ILE A 141 -7.35 -14.08 -5.57
C ILE A 141 -8.64 -14.83 -5.90
N ASP A 142 -8.80 -16.06 -5.40
CA ASP A 142 -9.82 -17.01 -5.87
C ASP A 142 -11.17 -16.85 -5.16
N GLU A 143 -11.20 -16.17 -4.03
CA GLU A 143 -12.42 -16.00 -3.23
C GLU A 143 -12.76 -14.53 -3.03
N TRP A 144 -11.89 -13.74 -2.38
CA TRP A 144 -12.22 -12.34 -2.10
C TRP A 144 -12.39 -11.53 -3.39
N SER A 145 -11.35 -11.50 -4.23
CA SER A 145 -11.37 -10.67 -5.43
C SER A 145 -12.22 -11.27 -6.57
N ALA A 146 -12.38 -12.60 -6.59
CA ALA A 146 -13.17 -13.30 -7.61
C ALA A 146 -14.66 -13.38 -7.28
N ALA A 147 -15.10 -13.13 -6.03
CA ALA A 147 -16.51 -13.20 -5.63
C ALA A 147 -17.41 -12.32 -6.52
N VAL A 148 -16.95 -11.09 -6.81
CA VAL A 148 -17.64 -10.16 -7.71
C VAL A 148 -16.65 -9.59 -8.74
N PRO A 149 -16.54 -10.22 -9.93
CA PRO A 149 -15.56 -9.82 -10.94
C PRO A 149 -15.62 -8.34 -11.30
N GLY A 150 -14.47 -7.68 -11.31
CA GLY A 150 -14.36 -6.26 -11.62
C GLY A 150 -14.68 -5.30 -10.47
N ARG A 151 -14.90 -5.80 -9.25
CA ARG A 151 -15.02 -4.98 -8.03
C ARG A 151 -13.77 -4.94 -7.16
N PHE A 152 -12.78 -5.80 -7.41
CA PHE A 152 -11.53 -5.82 -6.64
C PHE A 152 -10.30 -5.94 -7.52
N ILE A 153 -9.25 -5.19 -7.15
CA ILE A 153 -7.90 -5.36 -7.67
C ILE A 153 -7.17 -6.30 -6.71
N PRO A 154 -6.89 -7.56 -7.09
CA PRO A 154 -6.20 -8.49 -6.19
C PRO A 154 -4.79 -8.00 -5.91
N MET A 155 -4.42 -8.00 -4.63
CA MET A 155 -3.06 -7.72 -4.17
C MET A 155 -2.54 -8.86 -3.30
N ILE A 156 -1.33 -9.31 -3.61
CA ILE A 156 -0.68 -10.42 -2.89
C ILE A 156 0.34 -9.90 -1.87
N ILE A 157 0.71 -10.77 -0.93
CA ILE A 157 1.89 -10.62 -0.08
C ILE A 157 2.98 -11.61 -0.50
N VAL A 158 4.21 -11.37 -0.05
CA VAL A 158 5.38 -12.20 -0.39
C VAL A 158 6.18 -12.60 0.86
N PRO A 159 6.92 -13.72 0.83
CA PRO A 159 7.82 -14.11 1.93
C PRO A 159 9.03 -13.17 2.01
N LEU A 160 8.98 -12.18 2.90
CA LEU A 160 10.02 -11.14 3.05
C LEU A 160 11.42 -11.69 3.42
N TRP A 161 11.53 -12.94 3.90
CA TRP A 161 12.81 -13.57 4.25
C TRP A 161 13.48 -14.34 3.09
N ALA A 162 12.80 -14.46 1.95
CA ALA A 162 13.22 -15.33 0.86
C ALA A 162 12.91 -14.68 -0.50
N PRO A 163 13.76 -13.75 -1.01
CA PRO A 163 13.49 -12.98 -2.22
C PRO A 163 13.30 -13.83 -3.48
N ILE A 164 13.96 -14.99 -3.56
CA ILE A 164 13.75 -15.95 -4.66
C ILE A 164 12.36 -16.59 -4.58
N GLU A 165 11.89 -16.93 -3.38
CA GLU A 165 10.51 -17.43 -3.20
C GLU A 165 9.48 -16.33 -3.41
N ALA A 166 9.81 -15.08 -3.06
CA ALA A 166 8.97 -13.92 -3.38
C ALA A 166 8.81 -13.72 -4.89
N ALA A 167 9.89 -13.83 -5.65
CA ALA A 167 9.85 -13.80 -7.12
C ALA A 167 8.95 -14.92 -7.69
N ARG A 168 9.13 -16.16 -7.22
CA ARG A 168 8.31 -17.31 -7.63
C ARG A 168 6.83 -17.12 -7.32
N GLU A 169 6.51 -16.53 -6.17
CA GLU A 169 5.13 -16.27 -5.77
C GLU A 169 4.50 -15.13 -6.59
N ILE A 170 5.27 -14.09 -6.92
CA ILE A 170 4.89 -13.05 -7.90
C ILE A 170 4.54 -13.69 -9.25
N GLU A 171 5.43 -14.52 -9.80
CA GLU A 171 5.22 -15.19 -11.09
C GLU A 171 3.97 -16.09 -11.06
N ARG A 172 3.79 -16.87 -9.98
CA ARG A 172 2.63 -17.75 -9.80
C ARG A 172 1.32 -16.97 -9.80
N CYS A 173 1.28 -15.86 -9.07
CA CYS A 173 0.06 -15.05 -8.95
C CYS A 173 -0.17 -14.18 -10.19
N ALA A 174 0.89 -13.70 -10.85
CA ALA A 174 0.81 -13.02 -12.14
C ALA A 174 0.14 -13.90 -13.20
N ALA A 175 0.43 -15.21 -13.20
CA ALA A 175 -0.22 -16.18 -14.08
C ALA A 175 -1.75 -16.31 -13.83
N LYS A 176 -2.23 -15.87 -12.67
CA LYS A 176 -3.66 -15.78 -12.31
C LYS A 176 -4.27 -14.39 -12.58
N GLY A 177 -3.49 -13.46 -13.16
CA GLY A 177 -3.94 -12.12 -13.52
C GLY A 177 -3.73 -11.05 -12.45
N VAL A 178 -2.98 -11.33 -11.38
CA VAL A 178 -2.68 -10.35 -10.33
C VAL A 178 -1.70 -9.29 -10.84
N THR A 179 -1.93 -8.04 -10.46
CA THR A 179 -1.15 -6.88 -10.91
C THR A 179 -0.58 -6.02 -9.77
N ALA A 180 -0.83 -6.38 -8.52
CA ALA A 180 -0.34 -5.68 -7.33
C ALA A 180 0.30 -6.63 -6.32
N VAL A 181 1.41 -6.18 -5.71
CA VAL A 181 2.11 -6.89 -4.63
C VAL A 181 2.44 -5.91 -3.51
N ALA A 182 2.09 -6.27 -2.28
CA ALA A 182 2.44 -5.47 -1.11
C ALA A 182 3.90 -5.67 -0.71
N PHE A 183 4.59 -4.59 -0.36
CA PHE A 183 5.97 -4.59 0.11
C PHE A 183 6.19 -3.51 1.17
N SER A 184 7.26 -3.64 1.96
CA SER A 184 7.56 -2.67 3.01
C SER A 184 7.98 -1.31 2.44
N GLU A 185 7.42 -0.22 2.97
CA GLU A 185 7.86 1.15 2.65
C GLU A 185 9.28 1.44 3.16
N ASN A 186 9.75 0.67 4.15
CA ASN A 186 11.14 0.62 4.56
C ASN A 186 11.48 -0.74 5.19
N PRO A 187 12.30 -1.60 4.53
CA PRO A 187 12.72 -2.88 5.08
C PRO A 187 13.65 -2.79 6.31
N GLU A 188 14.40 -1.71 6.49
CA GLU A 188 15.46 -1.62 7.51
C GLU A 188 14.95 -1.77 8.96
N PRO A 189 13.87 -1.08 9.39
CA PRO A 189 13.33 -1.29 10.74
C PRO A 189 12.82 -2.71 11.01
N LEU A 190 12.58 -3.51 9.97
CA LEU A 190 12.24 -4.93 10.09
C LEU A 190 13.49 -5.82 10.26
N GLY A 191 14.69 -5.25 10.23
CA GLY A 191 15.96 -5.98 10.23
C GLY A 191 16.27 -6.68 8.90
N LEU A 192 15.59 -6.29 7.82
CA LEU A 192 15.82 -6.80 6.47
C LEU A 192 16.82 -5.92 5.70
N PRO A 193 17.53 -6.46 4.69
CA PRO A 193 18.34 -5.66 3.79
C PRO A 193 17.52 -4.52 3.17
N THR A 194 18.12 -3.34 3.01
CA THR A 194 17.46 -2.20 2.37
C THR A 194 17.31 -2.43 0.87
N ILE A 195 16.54 -1.58 0.19
CA ILE A 195 16.54 -1.53 -1.28
C ILE A 195 17.88 -1.06 -1.89
N HIS A 196 18.76 -0.53 -1.04
CA HIS A 196 20.11 -0.06 -1.39
C HIS A 196 21.19 -1.09 -1.08
N ASP A 197 20.80 -2.29 -0.63
CA ASP A 197 21.71 -3.39 -0.31
C ASP A 197 22.64 -3.72 -1.49
N LEU A 198 23.95 -3.72 -1.24
CA LEU A 198 24.97 -3.96 -2.26
C LEU A 198 24.90 -5.37 -2.85
N ASP A 199 24.50 -6.34 -2.03
CA ASP A 199 24.34 -7.74 -2.45
C ASP A 199 23.05 -7.94 -3.25
N ARG A 200 22.27 -6.87 -3.44
CA ARG A 200 21.07 -6.83 -4.26
C ARG A 200 20.04 -7.86 -3.81
N TYR A 201 19.88 -7.99 -2.49
CA TYR A 201 18.98 -8.97 -1.89
C TYR A 201 17.59 -8.99 -2.53
N TRP A 202 17.02 -7.82 -2.86
CA TRP A 202 15.67 -7.70 -3.42
C TRP A 202 15.57 -7.83 -4.95
N ASP A 203 16.68 -7.92 -5.69
CA ASP A 203 16.66 -7.99 -7.16
C ASP A 203 15.77 -9.09 -7.74
N PRO A 204 15.71 -10.31 -7.18
CA PRO A 204 14.80 -11.33 -7.69
C PRO A 204 13.34 -10.86 -7.66
N LEU A 205 12.91 -10.22 -6.57
CA LEU A 205 11.56 -9.67 -6.43
C LEU A 205 11.33 -8.53 -7.41
N LEU A 206 12.26 -7.57 -7.49
CA LEU A 206 12.14 -6.40 -8.37
C LEU A 206 12.08 -6.80 -9.85
N ARG A 207 12.90 -7.78 -10.25
CA ARG A 207 12.90 -8.36 -11.59
C ARG A 207 11.56 -9.02 -11.91
N ALA A 208 11.07 -9.88 -11.02
CA ALA A 208 9.78 -10.55 -11.22
C ALA A 208 8.63 -9.53 -11.30
N ALA A 209 8.65 -8.49 -10.46
CA ALA A 209 7.67 -7.40 -10.51
C ALA A 209 7.74 -6.64 -11.84
N GLU A 210 8.93 -6.34 -12.36
CA GLU A 210 9.09 -5.72 -13.67
C GLU A 210 8.58 -6.61 -14.81
N GLU A 211 9.04 -7.87 -14.86
CA GLU A 211 8.74 -8.81 -15.95
C GLU A 211 7.25 -9.16 -16.03
N THR A 212 6.58 -9.24 -14.88
CA THR A 212 5.12 -9.44 -14.78
C THR A 212 4.34 -8.13 -14.80
N GLN A 213 5.05 -7.00 -14.80
CA GLN A 213 4.51 -5.65 -14.66
C GLN A 213 3.65 -5.48 -13.38
N MET A 214 3.90 -6.25 -12.32
CA MET A 214 3.24 -6.02 -11.03
C MET A 214 3.69 -4.68 -10.42
N VAL A 215 2.73 -3.97 -9.85
CA VAL A 215 2.97 -2.73 -9.11
C VAL A 215 3.32 -3.09 -7.67
N ILE A 216 4.42 -2.53 -7.17
CA ILE A 216 4.81 -2.70 -5.77
C ILE A 216 4.10 -1.65 -4.92
N CYS A 217 3.14 -2.08 -4.11
CA CYS A 217 2.35 -1.21 -3.24
C CYS A 217 2.96 -1.16 -1.84
N MET A 218 3.20 0.04 -1.33
CA MET A 218 3.85 0.29 -0.04
C MET A 218 2.95 1.16 0.83
N HIS A 219 2.51 0.59 1.94
CA HIS A 219 1.61 1.25 2.87
C HIS A 219 2.40 1.93 4.00
N VAL A 220 1.95 3.09 4.48
CA VAL A 220 2.56 3.69 5.67
C VAL A 220 2.46 2.73 6.87
N GLY A 221 3.53 2.58 7.64
CA GLY A 221 3.55 1.66 8.78
C GLY A 221 3.89 0.21 8.42
N SER A 222 4.06 -0.14 7.14
CA SER A 222 4.52 -1.48 6.75
C SER A 222 5.97 -1.81 7.16
N SER A 223 6.74 -0.80 7.58
CA SER A 223 8.02 -0.93 8.29
C SER A 223 7.89 -1.34 9.77
N SER A 224 6.66 -1.50 10.29
CA SER A 224 6.35 -1.84 11.69
C SER A 224 6.93 -0.87 12.73
N THR A 225 7.24 0.35 12.31
CA THR A 225 7.66 1.44 13.20
C THR A 225 6.91 2.72 12.84
N LEU A 226 6.33 3.36 13.84
CA LEU A 226 5.79 4.70 13.67
C LEU A 226 6.94 5.71 13.76
N PRO A 227 7.08 6.65 12.81
CA PRO A 227 7.90 7.83 13.02
C PRO A 227 7.56 8.50 14.35
N ALA A 228 8.58 8.86 15.11
CA ALA A 228 8.42 9.75 16.25
C ALA A 228 9.33 10.96 16.04
N ILE A 229 8.79 12.14 16.33
CA ILE A 229 9.58 13.38 16.42
C ILE A 229 10.57 13.22 17.58
N CYS A 230 10.06 12.82 18.74
CA CYS A 230 10.80 12.39 19.93
C CYS A 230 9.87 11.59 20.87
N HIS A 231 10.45 10.87 21.83
CA HIS A 231 9.72 9.96 22.72
C HIS A 231 8.73 10.64 23.68
N ASP A 232 8.93 11.92 23.96
CA ASP A 232 8.15 12.75 24.87
C ASP A 232 7.26 13.79 24.16
N ALA A 233 7.23 13.78 22.81
CA ALA A 233 6.26 14.57 22.06
C ALA A 233 4.82 14.10 22.36
N PRO A 234 3.82 15.01 22.37
CA PRO A 234 2.43 14.62 22.48
C PRO A 234 2.05 13.56 21.43
N PRO A 235 1.32 12.49 21.78
CA PRO A 235 1.01 11.41 20.84
C PRO A 235 0.38 11.86 19.52
N LEU A 236 -0.51 12.86 19.56
CA LEU A 236 -1.12 13.44 18.35
C LEU A 236 -0.10 14.09 17.40
N ALA A 237 0.99 14.66 17.93
CA ALA A 237 2.05 15.22 17.09
C ALA A 237 2.84 14.13 16.37
N ASN A 238 3.12 13.00 17.05
CA ASN A 238 3.77 11.85 16.42
C ASN A 238 2.87 11.19 15.37
N ILE A 239 1.57 11.06 15.64
CA ILE A 239 0.60 10.55 14.65
C ILE A 239 0.57 11.45 13.41
N ALA A 240 0.43 12.77 13.59
CA ALA A 240 0.43 13.72 12.49
C ALA A 240 1.76 13.72 11.69
N PHE A 241 2.89 13.46 12.34
CA PHE A 241 4.19 13.33 11.70
C PHE A 241 4.33 12.02 10.89
N GLY A 242 3.54 10.99 11.20
CA GLY A 242 3.56 9.68 10.55
C GLY A 242 3.49 9.75 9.03
N ALA A 243 2.65 10.65 8.51
CA ALA A 243 2.47 10.90 7.08
C ALA A 243 3.77 11.30 6.34
N VAL A 244 4.78 11.83 7.05
CA VAL A 244 6.07 12.21 6.44
C VAL A 244 6.92 10.99 6.08
N ARG A 245 6.65 9.78 6.61
CA ARG A 245 7.44 8.58 6.31
C ARG A 245 7.44 8.24 4.82
N THR A 246 6.30 8.33 4.16
CA THR A 246 6.14 8.04 2.73
C THR A 246 7.02 8.96 1.86
N ALA A 247 7.32 10.17 2.33
CA ALA A 247 8.29 11.05 1.67
C ALA A 247 9.72 10.49 1.69
N GLY A 248 10.13 9.90 2.83
CA GLY A 248 11.42 9.22 2.94
C GLY A 248 11.49 8.02 1.99
N THR A 249 10.43 7.22 1.91
CA THR A 249 10.32 6.11 0.95
C THR A 249 10.44 6.61 -0.48
N MET A 250 9.67 7.64 -0.87
CA MET A 250 9.76 8.23 -2.21
C MET A 250 11.19 8.63 -2.57
N LEU A 251 11.86 9.37 -1.68
CA LEU A 251 13.24 9.83 -1.91
C LEU A 251 14.22 8.66 -2.00
N SER A 252 14.06 7.64 -1.15
CA SER A 252 14.87 6.43 -1.14
C SER A 252 14.83 5.74 -2.51
N TRP A 253 13.64 5.55 -3.08
CA TRP A 253 13.47 4.94 -4.39
C TRP A 253 13.93 5.85 -5.53
N LEU A 254 13.57 7.14 -5.48
CA LEU A 254 13.91 8.15 -6.48
C LEU A 254 15.42 8.25 -6.71
N PHE A 255 16.22 8.16 -5.64
CA PHE A 255 17.69 8.23 -5.70
C PHE A 255 18.37 6.85 -5.76
N SER A 256 17.61 5.76 -5.82
CA SER A 256 18.16 4.42 -6.08
C SER A 256 18.38 4.17 -7.57
N ASP A 257 19.30 3.28 -7.92
CA ASP A 257 19.47 2.81 -9.29
C ASP A 257 18.40 1.78 -9.72
N ALA A 258 17.43 1.47 -8.85
CA ALA A 258 16.44 0.42 -9.11
C ALA A 258 15.67 0.68 -10.41
N PHE A 259 15.29 1.94 -10.68
CA PHE A 259 14.60 2.31 -11.91
C PHE A 259 15.51 2.38 -13.15
N GLU A 260 16.83 2.48 -12.99
CA GLU A 260 17.78 2.34 -14.10
C GLU A 260 17.95 0.86 -14.50
N ARG A 261 17.91 -0.03 -13.50
CA ARG A 261 18.05 -1.48 -13.69
C ARG A 261 16.72 -2.14 -14.10
N PHE A 262 15.61 -1.60 -13.64
CA PHE A 262 14.25 -2.04 -13.89
C PHE A 262 13.39 -0.87 -14.42
N PRO A 263 13.60 -0.42 -15.67
CA PRO A 263 12.99 0.78 -16.25
C PRO A 263 11.47 0.72 -16.45
N GLN A 264 10.82 -0.44 -16.25
CA GLN A 264 9.36 -0.55 -16.31
C GLN A 264 8.72 -0.77 -14.94
N LEU A 265 9.52 -0.86 -13.87
CA LEU A 265 9.05 -1.06 -12.50
C LEU A 265 8.22 0.14 -12.03
N LYS A 266 7.13 -0.12 -11.30
CA LYS A 266 6.29 0.93 -10.72
C LYS A 266 6.03 0.66 -9.26
N ILE A 267 6.00 1.73 -8.48
CA ILE A 267 5.66 1.69 -7.06
C ILE A 267 4.45 2.59 -6.78
N ALA A 268 3.63 2.19 -5.81
CA ALA A 268 2.52 2.99 -5.29
C ALA A 268 2.69 3.20 -3.78
N LEU A 269 2.55 4.45 -3.32
CA LEU A 269 2.68 4.85 -1.92
C LEU A 269 1.28 5.12 -1.35
N SER A 270 0.87 4.30 -0.40
CA SER A 270 -0.48 4.24 0.17
C SER A 270 -0.61 4.93 1.53
N GLU A 271 -1.79 5.52 1.79
CA GLU A 271 -2.18 6.23 3.02
C GLU A 271 -1.31 7.46 3.37
N GLY A 272 -0.56 7.98 2.39
CA GLY A 272 0.42 9.04 2.61
C GLY A 272 -0.09 10.47 2.38
N ASN A 273 -1.25 10.64 1.75
CA ASN A 273 -1.60 11.84 0.99
C ASN A 273 -0.47 12.26 0.00
N VAL A 274 -0.60 13.38 -0.70
CA VAL A 274 0.28 13.71 -1.84
C VAL A 274 0.85 15.13 -1.84
N GLY A 275 0.33 16.06 -1.01
CA GLY A 275 0.78 17.45 -1.00
C GLY A 275 2.26 17.64 -0.68
N TRP A 276 2.85 16.74 0.11
CA TRP A 276 4.29 16.74 0.39
C TRP A 276 5.14 16.38 -0.84
N MET A 277 4.59 15.67 -1.83
CA MET A 277 5.34 15.26 -3.03
C MET A 277 5.84 16.47 -3.80
N ALA A 278 5.01 17.51 -3.96
CA ALA A 278 5.39 18.75 -4.63
C ALA A 278 6.65 19.37 -4.01
N TYR A 279 6.66 19.49 -2.67
CA TYR A 279 7.79 20.02 -1.92
C TYR A 279 9.05 19.15 -2.09
N PHE A 280 8.93 17.83 -1.91
CA PHE A 280 10.11 16.97 -1.93
C PHE A 280 10.69 16.76 -3.33
N LEU A 281 9.88 16.85 -4.38
CA LEU A 281 10.38 16.87 -5.76
C LEU A 281 11.20 18.14 -6.05
N GLU A 282 10.68 19.31 -5.66
CA GLU A 282 11.44 20.58 -5.76
C GLU A 282 12.72 20.52 -4.93
N ARG A 283 12.61 20.02 -3.70
CA ARG A 283 13.75 19.91 -2.78
C ARG A 283 14.82 18.96 -3.33
N ALA A 284 14.42 17.86 -3.97
CA ALA A 284 15.32 16.91 -4.61
C ALA A 284 16.08 17.56 -5.78
N GLU A 285 15.42 18.35 -6.62
CA GLU A 285 16.06 19.13 -7.70
C GLU A 285 17.09 20.13 -7.15
N GLN A 286 16.73 20.91 -6.12
CA GLN A 286 17.64 21.84 -5.46
C GLN A 286 18.85 21.14 -4.82
N CYS A 287 18.61 19.97 -4.20
CA CYS A 287 19.67 19.13 -3.65
C CYS A 287 20.62 18.63 -4.74
N LEU A 288 20.07 18.16 -5.85
CA LEU A 288 20.85 17.70 -6.99
C LEU A 288 21.72 18.83 -7.55
N GLU A 289 21.15 20.02 -7.77
CA GLU A 289 21.87 21.18 -8.26
C GLU A 289 23.03 21.57 -7.32
N THR A 290 22.74 21.68 -6.02
CA THR A 290 23.70 22.25 -5.05
C THR A 290 24.73 21.23 -4.58
N GLN A 291 24.33 19.97 -4.37
CA GLN A 291 25.12 19.00 -3.60
C GLN A 291 25.82 17.94 -4.47
N ARG A 292 25.37 17.67 -5.70
CA ARG A 292 25.85 16.53 -6.49
C ARG A 292 27.36 16.52 -6.74
N HIS A 293 27.99 17.69 -6.95
CA HIS A 293 29.38 17.75 -7.40
C HIS A 293 30.40 17.44 -6.32
N TRP A 294 30.11 17.73 -5.05
CA TRP A 294 31.00 17.31 -3.96
C TRP A 294 30.70 15.87 -3.54
N LEU A 295 29.43 15.43 -3.59
CA LEU A 295 29.04 14.04 -3.39
C LEU A 295 29.71 13.12 -4.41
N ALA A 296 29.66 13.46 -5.71
CA ALA A 296 30.31 12.70 -6.79
C ALA A 296 31.85 12.68 -6.69
N ARG A 297 32.44 13.62 -5.94
CA ARG A 297 33.89 13.62 -5.62
C ARG A 297 34.22 12.85 -4.33
N GLY A 298 33.22 12.28 -3.65
CA GLY A 298 33.38 11.57 -2.38
C GLY A 298 33.86 12.45 -1.23
N VAL A 299 33.55 13.76 -1.28
CA VAL A 299 33.95 14.67 -0.19
C VAL A 299 33.11 14.37 1.05
N PRO A 300 33.72 14.02 2.19
CA PRO A 300 32.97 13.66 3.39
C PRO A 300 32.34 14.87 4.07
N ILE A 301 31.11 14.71 4.59
CA ILE A 301 30.56 15.62 5.60
C ILE A 301 31.29 15.32 6.93
N HIS A 302 31.97 16.33 7.49
CA HIS A 302 32.69 16.18 8.76
C HIS A 302 31.72 15.86 9.90
N GLY A 303 32.03 14.83 10.70
CA GLY A 303 31.19 14.41 11.83
C GLY A 303 30.04 13.47 11.47
N TYR A 304 29.88 13.10 10.20
CA TYR A 304 28.94 12.07 9.74
C TYR A 304 29.71 10.88 9.17
N ASP A 305 29.28 9.66 9.47
CA ASP A 305 29.84 8.44 8.87
C ASP A 305 29.42 8.41 7.38
N ASN A 306 30.32 8.78 6.47
CA ASN A 306 30.02 8.90 5.03
C ASN A 306 30.05 7.56 4.32
N LYS A 307 29.48 6.51 4.92
CA LYS A 307 29.17 5.24 4.24
C LYS A 307 27.98 5.39 3.29
N TYR A 308 27.88 6.52 2.59
CA TYR A 308 26.92 6.70 1.51
C TYR A 308 27.48 5.97 0.31
N ASP A 309 27.05 4.72 0.21
CA ASP A 309 27.41 3.82 -0.85
C ASP A 309 26.91 4.35 -2.20
N ILE A 310 27.85 4.58 -3.11
CA ILE A 310 27.57 5.02 -4.49
C ILE A 310 27.24 3.83 -5.40
N GLY A 311 27.31 2.58 -4.91
CA GLY A 311 27.15 1.37 -5.71
C GLY A 311 25.70 1.02 -6.07
N THR A 312 24.72 1.61 -5.39
CA THR A 312 23.28 1.38 -5.60
C THR A 312 22.50 2.68 -5.82
N ALA A 313 23.20 3.80 -5.95
CA ALA A 313 22.61 5.12 -6.17
C ALA A 313 22.39 5.39 -7.66
N ALA A 314 21.31 6.11 -7.98
CA ALA A 314 21.06 6.63 -9.32
C ALA A 314 22.23 7.51 -9.80
N ASN A 315 22.44 7.55 -11.12
CA ASN A 315 23.47 8.40 -11.70
C ASN A 315 23.08 9.88 -11.58
N LEU A 316 23.67 10.56 -10.59
CA LEU A 316 23.41 11.98 -10.29
C LEU A 316 23.75 12.96 -11.43
N ASN A 317 24.48 12.53 -12.45
CA ASN A 317 24.77 13.37 -13.62
C ASN A 317 23.66 13.31 -14.68
N THR A 318 22.86 12.24 -14.67
CA THR A 318 21.85 11.97 -15.71
C THR A 318 20.44 11.82 -15.17
N ILE A 319 20.26 11.68 -13.86
CA ILE A 319 18.94 11.59 -13.24
C ILE A 319 18.12 12.84 -13.56
N ASP A 320 16.89 12.61 -14.03
CA ASP A 320 15.85 13.63 -14.16
C ASP A 320 14.78 13.30 -13.12
N ILE A 321 14.76 14.10 -12.04
CA ILE A 321 13.88 13.89 -10.89
C ILE A 321 12.40 13.79 -11.29
N ARG A 322 11.95 14.70 -12.16
CA ARG A 322 10.54 14.79 -12.55
C ARG A 322 10.16 13.65 -13.47
N ARG A 323 11.05 13.29 -14.41
CA ARG A 323 10.85 12.14 -15.28
C ARG A 323 10.83 10.84 -14.48
N THR A 324 11.80 10.60 -13.61
CA THR A 324 11.86 9.39 -12.79
C THR A 324 10.61 9.27 -11.91
N PHE A 325 10.19 10.36 -11.26
CA PHE A 325 8.94 10.35 -10.49
C PHE A 325 7.73 10.00 -11.37
N ARG A 326 7.53 10.73 -12.48
CA ARG A 326 6.38 10.56 -13.38
C ARG A 326 6.31 9.14 -13.96
N ASP A 327 7.45 8.57 -14.34
CA ASP A 327 7.48 7.29 -15.03
C ASP A 327 7.25 6.10 -14.04
N HIS A 328 7.59 6.26 -12.75
CA HIS A 328 7.69 5.14 -11.80
C HIS A 328 6.90 5.22 -10.50
N ILE A 329 6.62 6.41 -9.96
CA ILE A 329 6.12 6.59 -8.59
C ILE A 329 4.69 7.12 -8.62
N TYR A 330 3.81 6.45 -7.88
CA TYR A 330 2.40 6.82 -7.74
C TYR A 330 2.07 7.07 -6.28
N GLY A 331 1.18 8.02 -6.01
CA GLY A 331 0.68 8.31 -4.67
C GLY A 331 -0.84 8.24 -4.61
N CYS A 332 -1.36 8.02 -3.42
CA CYS A 332 -2.78 8.16 -3.17
C CYS A 332 -3.11 9.07 -1.98
N PHE A 333 -4.36 9.50 -1.96
CA PHE A 333 -4.88 10.43 -0.99
C PHE A 333 -6.33 10.10 -0.63
N LEU A 334 -6.68 10.37 0.62
CA LEU A 334 -8.05 10.36 1.12
C LEU A 334 -8.66 11.76 1.07
N ARG A 335 -7.97 12.71 1.71
CA ARG A 335 -8.43 14.07 2.03
C ARG A 335 -7.26 15.03 2.00
N ASP A 336 -6.91 15.51 0.82
CA ASP A 336 -5.72 16.34 0.64
C ASP A 336 -5.98 17.61 -0.16
N ASP A 337 -6.60 18.58 0.50
CA ASP A 337 -6.83 19.92 -0.08
C ASP A 337 -5.52 20.61 -0.47
N THR A 338 -4.41 20.29 0.21
CA THR A 338 -3.08 20.85 -0.12
C THR A 338 -2.58 20.24 -1.42
N GLY A 339 -2.60 18.91 -1.53
CA GLY A 339 -2.22 18.18 -2.74
C GLY A 339 -2.99 18.62 -3.97
N MET A 340 -4.32 18.81 -3.85
CA MET A 340 -5.14 19.26 -4.97
C MET A 340 -4.82 20.70 -5.42
N ARG A 341 -4.31 21.56 -4.52
CA ARG A 341 -3.89 22.93 -4.85
C ARG A 341 -2.54 23.01 -5.56
N VAL A 342 -1.70 22.00 -5.43
CA VAL A 342 -0.36 21.93 -6.03
C VAL A 342 -0.23 20.77 -7.02
N ILE A 343 -1.36 20.28 -7.53
CA ILE A 343 -1.42 19.10 -8.40
C ILE A 343 -0.60 19.26 -9.68
N ASP A 344 -0.51 20.49 -10.19
CA ASP A 344 0.31 20.86 -11.35
C ASP A 344 1.82 20.74 -11.08
N LEU A 345 2.24 20.89 -9.81
CA LEU A 345 3.62 20.66 -9.38
C LEU A 345 3.94 19.17 -9.14
N ILE A 346 2.93 18.34 -8.92
CA ILE A 346 3.09 16.89 -8.71
C ILE A 346 3.00 16.13 -10.04
N GLY A 347 1.93 16.39 -10.80
CA GLY A 347 1.53 15.63 -11.98
C GLY A 347 0.28 14.79 -11.71
N GLU A 348 -0.85 15.18 -12.30
CA GLU A 348 -2.16 14.53 -12.08
C GLU A 348 -2.19 13.04 -12.47
N ASP A 349 -1.32 12.60 -13.38
CA ASP A 349 -1.29 11.21 -13.87
C ASP A 349 -0.66 10.23 -12.86
N ASN A 350 -0.06 10.70 -11.78
CA ASN A 350 0.57 9.87 -10.76
C ASN A 350 -0.24 9.77 -9.45
N LEU A 351 -1.45 10.34 -9.43
CA LEU A 351 -2.28 10.43 -8.22
C LEU A 351 -3.55 9.59 -8.33
N MET A 352 -3.90 8.91 -7.24
CA MET A 352 -5.08 8.04 -7.13
C MET A 352 -5.83 8.34 -5.83
N CYS A 353 -7.12 8.01 -5.78
CA CYS A 353 -7.92 8.17 -4.56
C CYS A 353 -7.96 6.89 -3.74
N GLU A 354 -8.17 7.05 -2.44
CA GLU A 354 -8.39 5.94 -1.54
C GLU A 354 -9.48 6.25 -0.50
N SER A 355 -9.95 5.22 0.19
CA SER A 355 -11.00 5.35 1.20
C SER A 355 -10.58 4.84 2.57
N ASP A 356 -9.51 4.06 2.65
CA ASP A 356 -8.96 3.45 3.88
C ASP A 356 -10.03 2.70 4.68
N TYR A 357 -11.02 2.12 3.99
CA TYR A 357 -12.05 1.34 4.67
C TYR A 357 -11.40 0.05 5.21
N PRO A 358 -11.61 -0.37 6.47
CA PRO A 358 -12.51 0.20 7.47
C PRO A 358 -11.80 0.92 8.62
N HIS A 359 -10.57 1.41 8.40
CA HIS A 359 -9.76 2.03 9.43
C HIS A 359 -10.34 3.35 9.95
N ALA A 360 -9.76 3.89 11.01
CA ALA A 360 -10.22 5.10 11.68
C ALA A 360 -10.16 6.37 10.81
N ASP A 361 -9.27 6.42 9.82
CA ASP A 361 -9.15 7.55 8.89
C ASP A 361 -10.11 7.43 7.68
N THR A 362 -10.91 6.35 7.64
CA THR A 362 -11.81 6.09 6.52
C THR A 362 -12.75 7.25 6.20
N THR A 363 -13.00 7.43 4.91
CA THR A 363 -13.97 8.42 4.40
C THR A 363 -15.37 7.84 4.17
N TRP A 364 -15.53 6.53 4.35
CA TRP A 364 -16.83 5.85 4.28
C TRP A 364 -17.79 6.39 5.35
N PRO A 365 -19.11 6.55 5.07
CA PRO A 365 -19.87 6.17 3.87
C PRO A 365 -19.95 7.25 2.79
N HIS A 366 -19.06 8.24 2.80
CA HIS A 366 -19.14 9.41 1.91
C HIS A 366 -17.90 9.60 1.03
N SER A 367 -17.17 8.51 0.75
CA SER A 367 -15.82 8.54 0.16
C SER A 367 -15.74 9.35 -1.14
N VAL A 368 -16.60 9.06 -2.13
CA VAL A 368 -16.61 9.83 -3.39
C VAL A 368 -16.90 11.31 -3.16
N ALA A 369 -17.88 11.62 -2.30
CA ALA A 369 -18.25 13.01 -2.02
C ALA A 369 -17.11 13.78 -1.32
N VAL A 370 -16.40 13.11 -0.40
CA VAL A 370 -15.23 13.65 0.29
C VAL A 370 -14.08 13.89 -0.69
N ALA A 371 -13.73 12.91 -1.53
CA ALA A 371 -12.68 13.05 -2.54
C ALA A 371 -13.00 14.19 -3.53
N ARG A 372 -14.23 14.22 -4.06
CA ARG A 372 -14.68 15.29 -4.97
C ARG A 372 -14.66 16.66 -4.34
N LYS A 373 -14.92 16.76 -3.02
CA LYS A 373 -14.83 18.03 -2.29
C LYS A 373 -13.42 18.62 -2.37
N SER A 374 -12.38 17.81 -2.19
CA SER A 374 -10.99 18.27 -2.32
C SER A 374 -10.65 18.67 -3.78
N MET A 375 -11.34 18.11 -4.77
CA MET A 375 -11.11 18.37 -6.19
C MET A 375 -12.02 19.41 -6.84
N GLN A 376 -12.88 20.13 -6.09
CA GLN A 376 -13.93 20.99 -6.67
C GLN A 376 -13.45 22.05 -7.67
N GLY A 377 -12.19 22.48 -7.57
CA GLY A 377 -11.59 23.44 -8.51
C GLY A 377 -10.99 22.83 -9.78
N LEU A 378 -10.96 21.50 -9.90
CA LEU A 378 -10.32 20.78 -10.98
C LEU A 378 -11.31 20.44 -12.10
N PRO A 379 -10.87 20.41 -13.38
CA PRO A 379 -11.70 19.96 -14.49
C PRO A 379 -12.22 18.52 -14.28
N ASP A 380 -13.41 18.22 -14.78
CA ASP A 380 -14.01 16.87 -14.69
C ASP A 380 -13.09 15.76 -15.22
N ALA A 381 -12.31 16.04 -16.27
CA ALA A 381 -11.34 15.09 -16.81
C ALA A 381 -10.22 14.75 -15.81
N THR A 382 -9.72 15.74 -15.06
CA THR A 382 -8.74 15.54 -13.99
C THR A 382 -9.38 14.79 -12.82
N GLN A 383 -10.60 15.18 -12.42
CA GLN A 383 -11.33 14.45 -11.37
C GLN A 383 -11.51 12.97 -11.72
N TYR A 384 -11.87 12.66 -12.97
CA TYR A 384 -11.99 11.28 -13.43
C TYR A 384 -10.66 10.52 -13.36
N LYS A 385 -9.54 11.13 -13.78
CA LYS A 385 -8.22 10.50 -13.67
C LYS A 385 -7.90 10.10 -12.23
N LEU A 386 -8.10 11.03 -11.30
CA LEU A 386 -7.80 10.85 -9.88
C LEU A 386 -8.74 9.83 -9.22
N LEU A 387 -10.04 9.91 -9.49
CA LEU A 387 -11.04 9.01 -8.91
C LEU A 387 -10.92 7.59 -9.45
N ARG A 388 -10.50 7.40 -10.72
CA ARG A 388 -10.60 6.10 -11.38
C ARG A 388 -9.52 5.84 -12.43
N GLY A 389 -9.36 6.75 -13.38
CA GLY A 389 -8.61 6.49 -14.61
C GLY A 389 -7.14 6.11 -14.38
N ASN A 390 -6.49 6.70 -13.37
CA ASN A 390 -5.11 6.39 -13.03
C ASN A 390 -4.96 5.00 -12.41
N ALA A 391 -5.86 4.62 -11.51
CA ALA A 391 -5.85 3.29 -10.90
C ALA A 391 -6.09 2.19 -11.95
N GLU A 392 -7.09 2.35 -12.81
CA GLU A 392 -7.37 1.41 -13.90
C GLU A 392 -6.16 1.25 -14.83
N ARG A 393 -5.48 2.35 -15.17
CA ARG A 393 -4.27 2.33 -16.00
C ARG A 393 -3.08 1.69 -15.30
N LEU A 394 -2.82 2.04 -14.04
CA LEU A 394 -1.66 1.57 -13.28
C LEU A 394 -1.73 0.06 -13.07
N PHE A 395 -2.87 -0.42 -12.57
CA PHE A 395 -3.09 -1.83 -12.23
C PHE A 395 -3.58 -2.67 -13.40
N ARG A 396 -3.70 -2.11 -14.62
CA ARG A 396 -4.26 -2.78 -15.81
C ARG A 396 -5.61 -3.44 -15.50
N PHE A 397 -6.42 -2.73 -14.74
CA PHE A 397 -7.67 -3.22 -14.21
C PHE A 397 -8.84 -2.51 -14.88
N ARG A 398 -9.91 -3.27 -15.16
CA ARG A 398 -11.16 -2.72 -15.68
C ARG A 398 -12.25 -2.95 -14.67
N ALA A 399 -12.73 -1.86 -14.06
CA ALA A 399 -13.83 -1.96 -13.13
C ALA A 399 -15.13 -2.35 -13.85
N ALA A 400 -16.00 -3.10 -13.16
CA ALA A 400 -17.32 -3.45 -13.67
C ALA A 400 -18.24 -2.23 -13.68
N GLU A 401 -18.77 -1.86 -14.85
CA GLU A 401 -19.66 -0.70 -15.01
C GLU A 401 -20.93 -1.08 -15.81
N PRO A 402 -22.15 -0.75 -15.32
CA PRO A 402 -22.42 -0.16 -14.01
C PRO A 402 -21.98 -1.10 -12.87
N PRO A 403 -21.77 -0.58 -11.64
CA PRO A 403 -21.45 -1.44 -10.51
C PRO A 403 -22.46 -2.58 -10.43
N ILE A 404 -21.96 -3.82 -10.34
CA ILE A 404 -22.80 -4.98 -10.07
C ILE A 404 -23.35 -4.77 -8.66
N LEU A 405 -24.64 -4.43 -8.61
CA LEU A 405 -25.38 -4.21 -7.36
C LEU A 405 -25.61 -5.52 -6.62
#